data_AF-A0A9D1V846-F1
#
_entry.id   AF-A0A9D1V846-F1
#
_cell.length_a   1.000
_cell.length_b   1.000
_cell.length_c   1.000
_cell.angle_alpha   90.00
_cell.angle_beta   90.00
_cell.angle_gamma   90.00
#
_symmetry.space_group_name_H-M   'P 1'
#
loop_
_entity.id
_entity.type
_entity.pdbx_description
1 polymer ?
#
loop_
_entity_poly.entity_id
_entity_poly.type
_entity_poly.pdbx_seq_one_letter_code
_entity_poly.pdbx_strand_id
1 'polypeptide(L)'
;MNATLSDMLLGCLVMFAVTYATKAVTLLFAKKEIRSAYIRSFLYYLPYSVLAVMVFPTILFCTSSVVSGIVGTAVAMILSFFRKGLLPVSLASIAAVFLTEFLLYVF
;
A
#
# COMPACT_ATOMS: atom_id res chain seq x y z
N MET A 1 -32.77 -7.89 23.39
CA MET A 1 -31.85 -8.49 22.39
C MET A 1 -32.08 -7.99 20.95
N ASN A 2 -33.09 -7.17 20.65
CA ASN A 2 -33.30 -6.57 19.30
C ASN A 2 -32.64 -5.19 19.10
N ALA A 3 -32.36 -4.44 20.17
CA ALA A 3 -31.81 -3.07 20.07
C ALA A 3 -30.36 -3.04 19.54
N THR A 4 -29.52 -3.99 19.93
CA THR A 4 -28.12 -4.08 19.46
C THR A 4 -28.00 -4.43 17.98
N LEU A 5 -28.95 -5.21 17.43
CA LEU A 5 -28.99 -5.53 16.00
C LEU A 5 -29.44 -4.34 15.15
N SER A 6 -30.44 -3.56 15.63
CA SER A 6 -30.84 -2.33 14.95
C SER A 6 -29.73 -1.29 14.96
N ASP A 7 -28.98 -1.16 16.06
CA ASP A 7 -27.86 -0.20 16.15
C ASP A 7 -26.68 -0.59 15.24
N MET A 8 -26.39 -1.88 15.09
CA MET A 8 -25.39 -2.38 14.13
C MET A 8 -25.81 -2.16 12.67
N LEU A 9 -27.08 -2.42 12.34
CA LEU A 9 -27.63 -2.15 11.01
C LEU A 9 -27.64 -0.65 10.70
N LEU A 10 -28.04 0.18 11.67
CA LEU A 10 -28.04 1.63 11.54
C LEU A 10 -26.61 2.15 11.37
N GLY A 11 -25.64 1.66 12.15
CA GLY A 11 -24.23 2.00 12.03
C GLY A 11 -23.63 1.62 10.68
N CYS A 12 -23.97 0.43 10.16
CA CYS A 12 -23.52 -0.03 8.85
C CYS A 12 -24.12 0.83 7.72
N LEU A 13 -25.41 1.20 7.84
CA LEU A 13 -26.11 2.05 6.88
C LEU A 13 -25.56 3.48 6.88
N VAL A 14 -25.23 4.02 8.06
CA VAL A 14 -24.56 5.33 8.19
C VAL A 14 -23.14 5.29 7.63
N MET A 15 -22.34 4.27 7.94
CA MET A 15 -20.99 4.12 7.39
C MET A 15 -21.01 4.00 5.87
N PHE A 16 -21.95 3.22 5.32
CA PHE A 16 -22.17 3.10 3.88
C PHE A 16 -22.53 4.45 3.27
N ALA A 17 -23.51 5.16 3.86
CA ALA A 17 -23.94 6.46 3.38
C ALA A 17 -22.81 7.50 3.38
N VAL A 18 -22.06 7.60 4.48
CA VAL A 18 -20.92 8.52 4.60
C VAL A 18 -19.83 8.17 3.58
N THR A 19 -19.43 6.90 3.49
CA THR A 19 -18.37 6.45 2.58
C THR A 19 -18.75 6.67 1.11
N TYR A 20 -19.99 6.36 0.73
CA TYR A 20 -20.48 6.62 -0.62
C TYR A 20 -20.61 8.10 -0.92
N ALA A 21 -21.08 8.91 0.05
CA ALA A 21 -21.13 10.35 -0.12
C ALA A 21 -19.73 10.93 -0.34
N THR A 22 -18.73 10.57 0.47
CA THR A 22 -17.36 11.09 0.29
C THR A 22 -16.73 10.62 -1.03
N LYS A 23 -16.93 9.34 -1.42
CA LYS A 23 -16.45 8.80 -2.71
C LYS A 23 -17.14 9.46 -3.91
N ALA A 24 -18.46 9.64 -3.85
CA ALA A 24 -19.21 10.29 -4.91
C ALA A 24 -18.84 11.77 -5.05
N VAL A 25 -18.69 12.49 -3.93
CA VAL A 25 -18.25 13.89 -3.91
C VAL A 25 -16.83 14.06 -4.44
N THR A 26 -15.90 13.20 -4.04
CA THR A 26 -14.52 13.22 -4.56
C THR A 26 -14.47 12.90 -6.05
N LEU A 27 -15.27 11.95 -6.55
CA LEU A 27 -15.37 11.68 -7.99
C LEU A 27 -15.99 12.85 -8.77
N LEU A 28 -17.01 13.51 -8.21
CA LEU A 28 -17.68 14.66 -8.84
C LEU A 28 -16.75 15.87 -8.94
N PHE A 29 -15.99 16.16 -7.88
CA PHE A 29 -14.98 17.23 -7.88
C PHE A 29 -13.80 16.92 -8.80
N ALA A 30 -13.37 15.65 -8.87
CA ALA A 30 -12.28 15.21 -9.73
C ALA A 30 -12.63 15.20 -11.23
N LYS A 31 -13.92 15.26 -11.61
CA LYS A 31 -14.37 15.39 -13.01
C LYS A 31 -14.22 16.81 -13.59
N LYS A 32 -13.87 17.81 -12.78
CA LYS A 32 -13.62 19.17 -13.31
C LYS A 32 -12.38 19.11 -14.20
N GLU A 33 -12.52 19.37 -15.50
CA GLU A 33 -11.39 19.37 -16.45
C GLU A 33 -10.28 20.28 -15.93
N ILE A 34 -9.18 19.67 -15.51
CA ILE A 34 -8.01 20.37 -15.01
C ILE A 34 -7.35 21.05 -16.22
N ARG A 35 -7.70 22.32 -16.47
CA ARG A 35 -7.22 23.13 -17.60
C ARG A 35 -5.72 23.39 -17.62
N SER A 36 -5.00 23.11 -16.53
CA SER A 36 -3.55 23.35 -16.42
C SER A 36 -2.75 22.05 -16.49
N ALA A 37 -1.80 21.99 -17.43
CA ALA A 37 -0.89 20.85 -17.62
C ALA A 37 -0.08 20.52 -16.36
N TYR A 38 0.29 21.53 -15.56
CA TYR A 38 1.09 21.34 -14.34
C TYR A 38 0.34 20.55 -13.26
N ILE A 39 -0.93 20.91 -13.02
CA ILE A 39 -1.76 20.28 -11.99
C ILE A 39 -2.13 18.85 -12.39
N ARG A 40 -2.33 18.61 -13.70
CA ARG A 40 -2.61 17.26 -14.23
C ARG A 40 -1.42 16.31 -14.05
N SER A 41 -0.21 16.76 -14.35
CA SER A 41 1.00 15.95 -14.12
C SER A 41 1.21 15.70 -12.63
N PHE A 42 1.01 16.71 -11.78
CA PHE A 42 1.15 16.56 -10.32
C PHE A 42 0.16 15.53 -9.74
N LEU A 43 -1.13 15.61 -10.12
CA LEU A 43 -2.15 14.67 -9.63
C LEU A 43 -1.96 13.23 -10.14
N TYR A 44 -1.33 13.04 -11.31
CA TYR A 44 -1.02 11.72 -11.83
C TYR A 44 0.11 11.04 -11.04
N TYR A 45 1.15 11.79 -10.64
CA TYR A 45 2.27 11.26 -9.88
C TYR A 45 1.99 11.13 -8.37
N LEU A 46 1.09 11.95 -7.82
CA LEU A 46 0.73 11.97 -6.39
C LEU A 46 0.37 10.61 -5.79
N PRO A 47 -0.63 9.86 -6.30
CA PRO A 47 -1.07 8.62 -5.66
C PRO A 47 0.02 7.55 -5.66
N TYR A 48 0.79 7.44 -6.76
CA TYR A 48 1.89 6.48 -6.84
C TYR A 48 3.05 6.86 -5.92
N SER A 49 3.39 8.15 -5.86
CA SER A 49 4.45 8.66 -4.97
C SER A 49 4.08 8.47 -3.50
N VAL A 50 2.82 8.74 -3.12
CA VAL A 50 2.33 8.55 -1.75
C VAL A 50 2.32 7.07 -1.37
N LEU A 51 1.88 6.19 -2.28
CA LEU A 51 1.92 4.74 -2.07
C LEU A 51 3.36 4.26 -1.82
N ALA A 52 4.31 4.72 -2.63
CA ALA A 52 5.73 4.39 -2.48
C ALA A 52 6.31 4.89 -1.15
N VAL A 53 6.00 6.14 -0.77
CA VAL A 53 6.45 6.76 0.50
C VAL A 53 5.87 6.06 1.72
N MET A 54 4.71 5.40 1.64
CA MET A 54 4.18 4.59 2.73
C MET A 54 4.85 3.20 2.82
N VAL A 55 5.18 2.58 1.70
CA VAL A 55 5.74 1.22 1.66
C VAL A 55 7.25 1.23 1.94
N PHE A 56 7.98 2.22 1.42
CA PHE A 56 9.43 2.33 1.55
C PHE A 56 9.96 2.35 3.00
N PRO A 57 9.37 3.09 3.97
CA PRO A 57 9.79 2.99 5.37
C PRO A 57 9.41 1.62 5.96
N THR A 58 8.21 1.14 5.65
CA THR A 58 7.71 -0.13 6.17
C THR A 58 8.64 -1.29 5.82
N ILE A 59 9.07 -1.41 4.57
CA ILE A 59 9.91 -2.54 4.13
C ILE A 59 11.31 -2.56 4.77
N LEU A 60 11.83 -1.41 5.23
CA LEU A 60 13.13 -1.31 5.90
C LEU A 60 13.06 -1.54 7.41
N PHE A 61 11.94 -1.17 8.05
CA PHE A 61 11.77 -1.23 9.51
C PHE A 61 10.90 -2.40 10.00
N CYS A 62 10.30 -3.19 9.11
CA CYS A 62 9.53 -4.38 9.50
C CYS A 62 10.37 -5.50 10.12
N THR A 63 11.70 -5.48 9.96
CA THR A 63 12.60 -6.53 10.42
C THR A 63 13.51 -6.00 11.54
N SER A 64 13.93 -6.90 12.44
CA SER A 64 14.82 -6.59 13.59
C SER A 64 16.14 -5.94 13.16
N SER A 65 16.58 -6.20 11.92
CA SER A 65 17.76 -5.59 11.31
C SER A 65 17.42 -4.86 10.01
N VAL A 66 17.88 -3.62 9.90
CA VAL A 66 17.79 -2.80 8.67
C VAL A 66 18.49 -3.50 7.50
N VAL A 67 19.54 -4.28 7.78
CA VAL A 67 20.31 -5.04 6.79
C VAL A 67 19.43 -6.06 6.06
N SER A 68 18.57 -6.78 6.77
CA SER A 68 17.67 -7.77 6.16
C SER A 68 16.64 -7.10 5.23
N GLY A 69 16.10 -5.94 5.62
CA GLY A 69 15.20 -5.14 4.77
C GLY A 69 15.85 -4.63 3.48
N ILE A 70 17.12 -4.22 3.54
CA ILE A 70 17.91 -3.82 2.36
C ILE A 70 18.14 -5.02 1.43
N VAL A 71 18.43 -6.20 1.97
CA VAL A 71 18.61 -7.41 1.15
C VAL A 71 17.30 -7.82 0.48
N GLY A 72 16.17 -7.78 1.20
CA GLY A 72 14.85 -8.05 0.64
C GLY A 72 14.48 -7.10 -0.51
N THR A 73 14.68 -5.80 -0.31
CA THR A 73 14.43 -4.79 -1.34
C THR A 73 15.33 -4.97 -2.57
N ALA A 74 16.62 -5.28 -2.39
CA ALA A 74 17.54 -5.55 -3.50
C ALA A 74 17.10 -6.77 -4.32
N VAL A 75 16.75 -7.88 -3.65
CA VAL A 75 16.25 -9.09 -4.32
C VAL A 75 14.96 -8.80 -5.07
N ALA A 76 14.01 -8.09 -4.45
CA ALA A 76 12.75 -7.70 -5.09
C ALA A 76 12.98 -6.82 -6.33
N MET A 77 13.91 -5.86 -6.25
CA MET A 77 14.24 -4.95 -7.34
C MET A 77 14.84 -5.73 -8.54
N ILE A 78 15.81 -6.59 -8.29
CA ILE A 78 16.46 -7.41 -9.32
C ILE A 78 15.43 -8.31 -10.00
N LEU A 79 14.59 -9.01 -9.24
CA LEU A 79 13.56 -9.91 -9.80
C LEU A 79 12.45 -9.15 -10.55
N SER A 80 12.11 -7.94 -10.12
CA SER A 80 11.13 -7.07 -10.80
C SER A 80 11.63 -6.61 -12.17
N PHE A 81 12.93 -6.32 -12.31
CA PHE A 81 13.53 -5.96 -13.60
C PHE A 81 13.37 -7.07 -14.66
N PHE A 82 13.32 -8.33 -14.27
CA PHE A 82 13.09 -9.46 -15.18
C PHE A 82 11.60 -9.65 -15.57
N ARG A 83 10.73 -8.65 -15.30
CA ARG A 83 9.28 -8.67 -15.61
C ARG A 83 8.55 -9.90 -15.06
N LYS A 84 9.06 -10.48 -13.95
CA LYS A 84 8.39 -11.59 -13.26
C LYS A 84 7.11 -11.10 -12.56
N GLY A 85 6.13 -12.01 -12.43
CA GLY A 85 4.85 -11.69 -11.81
C GLY A 85 4.97 -11.25 -10.35
N LEU A 86 3.93 -10.61 -9.80
CA LEU A 86 3.96 -10.07 -8.44
C LEU A 86 4.21 -11.15 -7.37
N LEU A 87 3.60 -12.33 -7.54
CA LEU A 87 3.69 -13.47 -6.63
C LEU A 87 5.11 -14.05 -6.49
N PRO A 88 5.84 -14.38 -7.58
CA PRO A 88 7.21 -14.88 -7.45
C PRO A 88 8.18 -13.83 -6.88
N VAL A 89 7.97 -12.54 -7.16
CA VAL A 89 8.81 -11.47 -6.58
C VAL A 89 8.60 -11.38 -5.07
N SER A 90 7.35 -11.42 -4.60
CA SER A 90 7.06 -11.35 -3.16
C SER A 90 7.56 -12.58 -2.41
N LEU A 91 7.30 -13.78 -2.92
CA LEU A 91 7.78 -15.03 -2.32
C LEU A 91 9.31 -15.08 -2.23
N ALA A 92 10.01 -14.69 -3.29
CA ALA A 92 11.48 -14.65 -3.29
C ALA A 92 12.04 -13.61 -2.33
N SER A 93 11.42 -12.42 -2.25
CA SER A 93 11.82 -11.38 -1.30
C SER A 93 11.61 -11.82 0.15
N ILE A 94 10.48 -12.44 0.48
CA ILE A 94 10.19 -12.93 1.84
C ILE A 94 11.17 -14.05 2.21
N ALA A 95 11.41 -15.00 1.29
CA ALA A 95 12.36 -16.08 1.50
C ALA A 95 13.79 -15.55 1.72
N ALA A 96 14.20 -14.53 0.96
CA ALA A 96 15.51 -13.90 1.13
C ALA A 96 15.65 -13.23 2.50
N VAL A 97 14.68 -12.38 2.89
CA VAL A 97 14.65 -11.69 4.20
C VAL A 97 14.68 -12.70 5.35
N PHE A 98 13.88 -13.78 5.25
CA PHE A 98 13.84 -14.85 6.24
C PHE A 98 15.20 -15.54 6.39
N LEU A 99 15.87 -15.84 5.26
CA LEU A 99 17.18 -16.50 5.30
C LEU A 99 18.26 -15.59 5.88
N THR A 100 18.25 -14.29 5.55
CA THR A 100 19.19 -13.31 6.13
C THR A 100 18.94 -13.06 7.60
N GLU A 101 17.68 -12.98 8.04
CA GLU A 101 17.39 -12.80 9.47
C GLU A 101 17.73 -14.05 10.27
N PHE A 102 17.45 -15.24 9.73
CA PHE A 102 17.86 -16.50 10.35
C PHE A 102 19.38 -16.57 10.54
N LEU A 103 20.15 -16.17 9.53
CA LEU A 103 21.62 -16.18 9.62
C LEU A 103 22.16 -15.13 10.61
N LEU A 104 21.53 -13.96 10.69
CA LEU A 104 21.89 -12.89 11.64
C LEU A 104 21.47 -13.16 13.08
N TYR A 105 20.43 -13.97 13.30
CA TYR A 105 19.98 -14.35 14.63
C TYR A 105 20.73 -15.58 15.18
N VAL A 106 21.19 -16.45 14.28
CA VAL A 106 21.99 -17.64 14.63
C VAL A 106 23.44 -17.31 14.99
N PHE A 107 23.98 -16.19 14.50
CA PHE A 107 25.35 -15.73 14.73
C PHE A 107 25.39 -14.59 15.74
#